data_AF-A0A397IK50-F1
#
_entry.id   AF-A0A397IK50-F1
#
_cell.length_a   1.000
_cell.length_b   1.000
_cell.length_c   1.000
_cell.angle_alpha   90.00
_cell.angle_beta   90.00
_cell.angle_gamma   90.00
#
_symmetry.space_group_name_H-M   'P 1'
#
loop_
_entity.id
_entity.type
_entity.pdbx_description
1 polymer ?
#
loop_
_entity_poly.entity_id
_entity_poly.type
_entity_poly.pdbx_seq_one_letter_code
_entity_poly.pdbx_strand_id
1 'polypeptide(L)'
;MTNTDINITTTTTNSNETELLNKNDNNSNNNIINLQFLINKHFELCTKTIENYQLLHKENIANNERQFQQILNCLNATKNPESCEDVPLSEFNSLWATSTFKQPCLACHYFGHLIKNCVNLQEKIEDSCLRCFSKEHQVAQCNQKEQSSFIFKKNYKPQSYFKS
;
A
#
# COMPACT_ATOMS: atom_id res chain seq x y z
N MET A 1 9.25 -8.61 3.40
CA MET A 1 10.13 -7.91 4.35
C MET A 1 11.53 -8.43 4.11
N THR A 2 12.30 -7.71 3.32
CA THR A 2 13.71 -8.05 3.05
C THR A 2 14.54 -7.42 4.15
N ASN A 3 15.13 -8.26 5.00
CA ASN A 3 16.15 -7.84 5.95
C ASN A 3 17.35 -7.32 5.16
N THR A 4 17.59 -6.02 5.25
CA THR A 4 18.84 -5.45 4.78
C THR A 4 19.84 -5.59 5.92
N ASP A 5 20.68 -6.62 5.84
CA ASP A 5 21.79 -6.82 6.77
C ASP A 5 22.81 -5.69 6.58
N ILE A 6 22.88 -4.80 7.56
CA ILE A 6 23.87 -3.73 7.61
C ILE A 6 25.19 -4.38 8.04
N ASN A 7 26.06 -4.64 7.06
CA ASN A 7 27.44 -5.07 7.30
C ASN A 7 28.23 -3.92 7.94
N ILE A 8 28.38 -3.95 9.26
CA ILE A 8 29.26 -3.04 10.00
C ILE A 8 30.68 -3.60 9.91
N THR A 9 31.46 -3.07 8.97
CA THR A 9 32.90 -3.33 8.87
C THR A 9 33.60 -2.69 10.06
N THR A 10 33.98 -3.49 11.05
CA THR A 10 34.83 -3.07 12.17
C THR A 10 36.27 -2.99 11.68
N THR A 11 36.75 -1.77 11.45
CA THR A 11 38.16 -1.53 11.13
C THR A 11 38.97 -1.68 12.42
N THR A 12 39.62 -2.84 12.58
CA THR A 12 40.59 -3.08 13.65
C THR A 12 41.83 -2.23 13.39
N THR A 13 41.92 -1.06 14.01
CA THR A 13 43.15 -0.26 14.04
C THR A 13 44.14 -0.93 15.00
N ASN A 14 45.12 -1.63 14.42
CA ASN A 14 46.29 -2.15 15.11
C ASN A 14 46.98 -1.03 15.88
N SER A 15 46.98 -1.17 17.20
CA SER A 15 47.65 -0.29 18.16
C SER A 15 49.08 -0.80 18.33
N ASN A 16 50.00 -0.39 17.45
CA ASN A 16 51.43 -0.65 17.60
C ASN A 16 52.24 0.53 17.05
N GLU A 17 52.06 1.72 17.61
CA GLU A 17 53.05 2.81 17.53
C GLU A 17 53.09 3.54 18.88
N THR A 18 53.72 2.89 19.87
CA THR A 18 54.15 3.54 21.11
C THR A 18 55.65 3.34 21.27
N GLU A 19 56.43 3.94 20.38
CA GLU A 19 57.83 4.23 20.69
C GLU A 19 58.38 5.25 19.71
N LEU A 20 58.34 6.53 20.11
CA LEU A 20 59.35 7.56 19.81
C LEU A 20 58.74 8.93 20.08
N LEU A 21 59.11 9.53 21.21
CA LEU A 21 59.45 10.96 21.39
C LEU A 21 59.46 11.28 22.88
N ASN A 22 60.58 11.03 23.54
CA ASN A 22 60.85 11.60 24.85
C ASN A 22 62.16 12.38 24.77
N LYS A 23 62.04 13.72 24.71
CA LYS A 23 63.06 14.75 25.03
C LYS A 23 62.50 16.15 24.68
N ASN A 24 61.50 16.62 25.44
CA ASN A 24 61.24 18.05 25.70
C ASN A 24 60.07 18.22 26.70
N ASP A 25 60.37 18.06 27.99
CA ASP A 25 59.36 17.68 29.00
C ASP A 25 58.39 18.80 29.41
N ASN A 26 58.62 20.06 29.05
CA ASN A 26 57.70 21.16 29.35
C ASN A 26 56.79 21.58 28.18
N ASN A 27 57.15 21.27 26.93
CA ASN A 27 56.30 21.58 25.77
C ASN A 27 55.34 20.42 25.43
N SER A 28 55.70 19.19 25.82
CA SER A 28 54.91 17.97 25.57
C SER A 28 53.57 17.97 26.31
N ASN A 29 53.53 18.42 27.57
CA ASN A 29 52.31 18.41 28.38
C ASN A 29 51.21 19.34 27.86
N ASN A 30 51.56 20.52 27.33
CA ASN A 30 50.58 21.44 26.76
C ASN A 30 49.93 20.87 25.49
N ASN A 31 50.70 20.12 24.69
CA ASN A 31 50.19 19.47 23.48
C ASN A 31 49.23 18.32 23.81
N ILE A 32 49.51 17.54 24.86
CA ILE A 32 48.63 16.46 25.32
C ILE A 32 47.30 17.01 25.83
N ILE A 33 47.34 18.08 26.65
CA ILE A 33 46.12 18.73 27.17
C ILE A 33 45.27 19.28 26.02
N ASN A 34 45.90 19.94 25.03
CA ASN A 34 45.20 20.47 23.86
C ASN A 34 44.56 19.36 23.02
N LEU A 35 45.26 18.23 22.82
CA LEU A 35 44.73 17.09 22.10
C LEU A 35 43.52 16.47 22.83
N GLN A 36 43.61 16.28 24.14
CA GLN A 36 42.50 15.75 24.93
C GLN A 36 41.27 16.66 24.87
N PHE A 37 41.48 17.98 24.94
CA PHE A 37 40.41 18.96 24.79
C PHE A 37 39.72 18.85 23.42
N LEU A 38 40.51 18.71 22.34
CA LEU A 38 39.98 18.54 20.99
C LEU A 38 39.21 17.22 20.83
N ILE A 39 39.71 16.12 21.39
CA ILE A 39 39.03 14.81 21.39
C ILE A 39 37.67 14.91 22.10
N ASN A 40 37.65 15.52 23.29
CA ASN A 40 36.41 15.68 24.06
C ASN A 40 35.39 16.54 23.30
N LYS A 41 35.84 17.65 22.69
CA LYS A 41 34.97 18.52 21.88
C LYS A 41 34.42 17.79 20.65
N HIS A 42 35.24 16.98 19.99
CA HIS A 42 34.81 16.17 18.85
C HIS A 42 33.78 15.11 19.28
N PHE A 43 34.02 14.43 20.41
CA PHE A 43 33.09 13.45 20.96
C PHE A 43 31.73 14.07 21.33
N GLU A 44 31.74 15.25 21.95
CA GLU A 44 30.53 16.00 22.26
C GLU A 44 29.75 16.37 20.99
N LEU A 45 30.45 16.82 19.93
CA LEU A 45 29.84 17.14 18.65
C LEU A 45 29.20 15.90 18.00
N CYS A 46 29.93 14.78 17.95
CA CYS A 46 29.41 13.52 17.42
C CYS A 46 28.17 13.04 18.19
N THR A 47 28.18 13.15 19.52
CA THR A 47 27.05 12.76 20.37
C THR A 47 25.81 13.58 20.03
N LYS A 48 25.94 14.92 19.95
CA LYS A 48 24.84 15.81 19.55
C LYS A 48 24.31 15.50 18.15
N THR A 49 25.19 15.19 17.20
CA THR A 49 24.76 14.81 15.84
C THR A 49 23.95 13.52 15.84
N ILE A 50 24.36 12.51 16.60
CA ILE A 50 23.64 11.24 16.73
C ILE A 50 22.26 11.46 17.36
N GLU A 51 22.20 12.23 18.45
CA GLU A 51 20.94 12.57 19.12
C GLU A 51 19.95 13.28 18.19
N ASN A 52 20.44 14.28 17.43
CA ASN A 52 19.63 15.00 16.45
C ASN A 52 19.10 14.07 15.35
N TYR A 53 19.94 13.16 14.85
CA TYR A 53 19.51 12.18 13.85
C TYR A 53 18.42 11.24 14.41
N GLN A 54 18.60 10.76 15.65
CA GLN A 54 17.62 9.90 16.31
C GLN A 54 16.29 10.63 16.54
N LEU A 55 16.31 11.91 16.91
CA LEU A 55 15.12 12.73 17.09
C LEU A 55 14.36 12.88 15.75
N LEU A 56 15.07 13.29 14.70
CA LEU A 56 14.49 13.45 13.36
C LEU A 56 13.88 12.13 12.85
N HIS A 57 14.56 11.01 13.07
CA HIS A 57 14.05 9.70 12.69
C HIS A 57 12.75 9.33 13.43
N LYS A 58 12.67 9.62 14.74
CA LYS A 58 11.44 9.42 15.53
C LYS A 58 10.28 10.28 15.02
N GLU A 59 10.54 11.54 14.70
CA GLU A 59 9.52 12.45 14.15
C GLU A 59 9.00 11.96 12.79
N ASN A 60 9.89 11.48 11.92
CA ASN A 60 9.51 10.92 10.63
C ASN A 60 8.64 9.67 10.77
N ILE A 61 8.98 8.76 11.69
CA ILE A 61 8.14 7.57 11.97
C ILE A 61 6.76 8.00 12.46
N ALA A 62 6.69 8.91 13.44
CA ALA A 62 5.42 9.39 13.99
C ALA A 62 4.56 10.10 12.92
N ASN A 63 5.17 10.85 12.03
CA ASN A 63 4.48 11.49 10.91
C ASN A 63 3.93 10.46 9.92
N ASN A 64 4.72 9.46 9.55
CA ASN A 64 4.28 8.39 8.64
C ASN A 64 3.14 7.57 9.25
N GLU A 65 3.20 7.27 10.55
CA GLU A 65 2.11 6.58 11.25
C GLU A 65 0.83 7.41 11.24
N ARG A 66 0.92 8.72 11.48
CA ARG A 66 -0.24 9.63 11.40
C ARG A 66 -0.84 9.66 9.99
N GLN A 67 -0.01 9.74 8.95
CA GLN A 67 -0.48 9.71 7.56
C GLN A 67 -1.17 8.37 7.23
N PHE A 68 -0.59 7.25 7.67
CA PHE A 68 -1.20 5.94 7.48
C PHE A 68 -2.56 5.84 8.17
N GLN A 69 -2.68 6.32 9.42
CA GLN A 69 -3.96 6.35 10.13
C GLN A 69 -4.99 7.26 9.45
N GLN A 70 -4.57 8.39 8.89
CA GLN A 70 -5.46 9.25 8.10
C GLN A 70 -5.99 8.52 6.86
N ILE A 71 -5.11 7.84 6.11
CA ILE A 71 -5.50 7.03 4.94
C ILE A 71 -6.49 5.94 5.37
N LEU A 72 -6.19 5.21 6.45
CA LEU A 72 -7.06 4.15 6.96
C LEU A 72 -8.43 4.68 7.39
N ASN A 73 -8.46 5.83 8.07
CA ASN A 73 -9.70 6.50 8.45
C ASN A 73 -10.51 6.96 7.23
N CYS A 74 -9.86 7.50 6.19
CA CYS A 74 -10.53 7.84 4.94
C CYS A 74 -11.13 6.58 4.29
N LEU A 75 -10.38 5.48 4.23
CA LEU A 75 -10.87 4.21 3.69
C LEU A 75 -12.07 3.68 4.48
N ASN A 76 -12.01 3.72 5.81
CA ASN A 76 -13.09 3.26 6.69
C ASN A 76 -14.32 4.19 6.67
N ALA A 77 -14.14 5.49 6.44
CA ALA A 77 -15.22 6.45 6.30
C ALA A 77 -16.03 6.22 5.00
N THR A 78 -15.39 5.68 3.96
CA THR A 78 -16.07 5.04 2.83
C THR A 78 -16.73 3.74 3.30
N LYS A 79 -17.82 3.86 4.06
CA LYS A 79 -18.67 2.73 4.45
C LYS A 79 -19.01 1.94 3.18
N ASN A 80 -18.56 0.68 3.15
CA ASN A 80 -18.89 -0.35 2.16
C ASN A 80 -19.19 0.22 0.77
N PRO A 81 -18.17 0.55 -0.05
CA PRO A 81 -18.41 1.10 -1.37
C PRO A 81 -19.42 0.24 -2.12
N GLU A 82 -20.43 0.86 -2.71
CA GLU A 82 -21.53 0.17 -3.39
C GLU A 82 -21.42 0.35 -4.90
N SER A 83 -21.67 -0.72 -5.66
CA SER A 83 -21.73 -0.68 -7.13
C SER A 83 -23.05 -0.10 -7.65
N CYS A 84 -24.13 -0.18 -6.88
CA CYS A 84 -25.40 0.50 -7.08
C CYS A 84 -26.15 0.59 -5.74
N GLU A 85 -27.30 1.26 -5.70
CA GLU A 85 -28.09 1.44 -4.47
C GLU A 85 -28.34 0.09 -3.76
N ASP A 86 -27.90 0.00 -2.50
CA ASP A 86 -28.00 -1.18 -1.62
C ASP A 86 -27.24 -2.43 -2.10
N VAL A 87 -26.24 -2.27 -2.99
CA VAL A 87 -25.41 -3.38 -3.48
C VAL A 87 -23.93 -3.11 -3.14
N PRO A 88 -23.45 -3.61 -1.98
CA PRO A 88 -22.07 -3.42 -1.57
C PRO A 88 -21.11 -4.20 -2.47
N LEU A 89 -19.91 -3.64 -2.63
CA LEU A 89 -18.77 -4.38 -3.16
C LEU A 89 -18.37 -5.46 -2.16
N SER A 90 -18.23 -6.68 -2.66
CA SER A 90 -17.92 -7.87 -1.86
C SER A 90 -17.26 -8.94 -2.73
N GLU A 91 -16.91 -10.09 -2.17
CA GLU A 91 -16.38 -11.21 -2.95
C GLU A 91 -17.34 -11.68 -4.07
N PHE A 92 -18.65 -11.49 -3.89
CA PHE A 92 -19.68 -11.84 -4.88
C PHE A 92 -20.02 -10.70 -5.85
N ASN A 93 -19.43 -9.52 -5.66
CA ASN A 93 -19.64 -8.33 -6.48
C ASN A 93 -18.38 -7.45 -6.42
N SER A 94 -17.29 -7.99 -6.96
CA SER A 94 -15.93 -7.47 -6.76
C SER A 94 -15.46 -6.67 -7.97
N LEU A 95 -14.65 -5.63 -7.72
CA LEU A 95 -13.93 -4.92 -8.77
C LEU A 95 -12.79 -5.75 -9.38
N TRP A 96 -12.34 -6.81 -8.72
CA TRP A 96 -11.20 -7.62 -9.15
C TRP A 96 -11.54 -9.10 -9.20
N ALA A 97 -10.84 -9.84 -10.06
CA ALA A 97 -10.95 -11.28 -10.16
C ALA A 97 -10.74 -11.94 -8.79
N THR A 98 -11.62 -12.88 -8.45
CA THR A 98 -11.52 -13.63 -7.20
C THR A 98 -10.82 -14.97 -7.42
N SER A 99 -10.63 -15.76 -6.37
CA SER A 99 -10.16 -17.15 -6.50
C SER A 99 -11.12 -17.96 -7.38
N THR A 100 -12.42 -17.81 -7.15
CA THR A 100 -13.50 -18.56 -7.80
C THR A 100 -13.90 -18.00 -9.17
N PHE A 101 -13.91 -16.67 -9.34
CA PHE A 101 -14.38 -16.01 -10.56
C PHE A 101 -13.24 -15.27 -11.26
N LYS A 102 -12.68 -15.92 -12.29
CA LYS A 102 -11.61 -15.36 -13.14
C LYS A 102 -12.12 -14.52 -14.30
N GLN A 103 -13.36 -14.73 -14.70
CA GLN A 103 -14.02 -13.92 -15.73
C GLN A 103 -15.05 -13.00 -15.07
N PRO A 104 -15.20 -11.76 -15.56
CA PRO A 104 -16.20 -10.86 -15.04
C PRO A 104 -17.59 -11.24 -15.57
N CYS A 105 -18.63 -10.80 -14.85
CA CYS A 105 -20.00 -10.88 -15.30
C CYS A 105 -20.16 -10.17 -16.65
N LEU A 106 -20.74 -10.85 -17.66
CA LEU A 106 -20.91 -10.30 -19.00
C LEU A 106 -21.86 -9.10 -19.06
N ALA A 107 -22.70 -8.90 -18.04
CA ALA A 107 -23.59 -7.74 -17.97
C ALA A 107 -22.92 -6.52 -17.33
N CYS A 108 -22.44 -6.67 -16.08
CA CYS A 108 -21.96 -5.54 -15.29
C CYS A 108 -20.43 -5.41 -15.23
N HIS A 109 -19.69 -6.40 -15.73
CA HIS A 109 -18.23 -6.49 -15.67
C HIS A 109 -17.60 -6.56 -14.26
N TYR A 110 -18.41 -6.73 -13.21
CA TYR A 110 -17.92 -7.09 -11.87
C TYR A 110 -17.63 -8.59 -11.78
N PHE A 111 -16.68 -8.95 -10.93
CA PHE A 111 -16.35 -10.34 -10.62
C PHE A 111 -17.18 -10.86 -9.45
N GLY A 112 -17.11 -12.17 -9.19
CA GLY A 112 -17.78 -12.79 -8.05
C GLY A 112 -19.15 -13.41 -8.34
N HIS A 113 -19.69 -13.19 -9.55
CA HIS A 113 -20.97 -13.76 -9.95
C HIS A 113 -21.05 -14.00 -11.47
N LEU A 114 -21.98 -14.86 -11.86
CA LEU A 114 -22.37 -15.08 -13.26
C LEU A 114 -23.48 -14.11 -13.67
N ILE A 115 -23.65 -13.89 -14.98
CA ILE A 115 -24.70 -13.02 -15.53
C ILE A 115 -26.10 -13.36 -14.99
N LYS A 116 -26.44 -14.64 -14.87
CA LYS A 116 -27.72 -15.12 -14.33
C LYS A 116 -28.00 -14.70 -12.88
N ASN A 117 -26.94 -14.43 -12.12
CA ASN A 117 -26.99 -14.07 -10.71
C ASN A 117 -26.55 -12.61 -10.50
N CYS A 118 -26.58 -11.77 -11.54
CA CYS A 118 -26.09 -10.40 -11.46
C CYS A 118 -26.97 -9.55 -10.54
N VAL A 119 -26.42 -9.19 -9.38
CA VAL A 119 -27.10 -8.38 -8.35
C VAL A 119 -27.27 -6.91 -8.75
N ASN A 120 -26.54 -6.46 -9.78
CA ASN A 120 -26.58 -5.09 -10.30
C ASN A 120 -27.72 -4.85 -11.29
N LEU A 121 -28.33 -5.91 -11.83
CA LEU A 121 -29.47 -5.80 -12.74
C LEU A 121 -30.76 -5.49 -11.95
N GLN A 122 -31.65 -4.70 -12.57
CA GLN A 122 -32.96 -4.41 -11.98
C GLN A 122 -33.82 -5.66 -11.89
N GLU A 123 -33.78 -6.52 -12.92
CA GLU A 123 -34.47 -7.79 -12.95
C GLU A 123 -33.49 -8.96 -13.04
N LYS A 124 -33.79 -10.04 -12.32
CA LYS A 124 -33.09 -11.31 -12.51
C LYS A 124 -33.43 -11.85 -13.90
N ILE A 125 -32.40 -12.17 -14.66
CA ILE A 125 -32.50 -12.81 -15.97
C ILE A 125 -32.53 -14.34 -15.87
N GLU A 126 -32.93 -14.86 -14.70
CA GLU A 126 -33.16 -16.29 -14.51
C GLU A 126 -34.26 -16.74 -15.50
N ASP A 127 -33.96 -17.79 -16.26
CA ASP A 127 -34.78 -18.31 -17.36
C ASP A 127 -35.02 -17.37 -18.56
N SER A 128 -34.29 -16.24 -18.64
CA SER A 128 -34.28 -15.39 -19.83
C SER A 128 -33.31 -15.88 -20.91
N CYS A 129 -33.65 -15.63 -22.17
CA CYS A 129 -32.76 -15.79 -23.30
C CYS A 129 -31.48 -14.94 -23.11
N LEU A 130 -30.30 -15.56 -23.08
CA LEU A 130 -29.04 -14.83 -22.87
C LEU A 130 -28.66 -13.88 -24.03
N ARG A 131 -29.39 -13.91 -25.14
CA ARG A 131 -29.11 -13.09 -26.33
C ARG A 131 -29.97 -11.83 -26.39
N CYS A 132 -31.24 -11.91 -25.99
CA CYS A 132 -32.18 -10.78 -26.01
C CYS A 132 -32.97 -10.58 -24.70
N PHE A 133 -32.62 -11.32 -23.66
CA PHE A 133 -33.14 -11.24 -22.30
C PHE A 133 -34.65 -11.44 -22.12
N SER A 134 -35.37 -11.82 -23.19
CA SER A 134 -36.78 -12.22 -23.12
C SER A 134 -36.96 -13.56 -22.40
N LYS A 135 -38.01 -13.68 -21.59
CA LYS A 135 -38.44 -14.92 -20.92
C LYS A 135 -39.33 -15.81 -21.79
N GLU A 136 -39.70 -15.34 -22.99
CA GLU A 136 -40.67 -16.03 -23.85
C GLU A 136 -40.06 -17.20 -24.64
N HIS A 137 -38.74 -17.26 -24.74
CA HIS A 137 -38.04 -18.25 -25.56
C HIS A 137 -36.66 -18.61 -25.01
N GLN A 138 -36.15 -19.77 -25.42
CA GLN A 138 -34.78 -20.19 -25.12
C GLN A 138 -33.79 -19.62 -26.14
N VAL A 139 -32.50 -19.55 -25.79
CA VAL A 139 -31.43 -19.03 -26.67
C VAL A 139 -31.42 -19.68 -28.05
N ALA A 140 -31.72 -20.99 -28.13
CA ALA A 140 -31.77 -21.73 -29.39
C ALA A 140 -32.88 -21.26 -30.35
N GLN A 141 -33.91 -20.61 -29.82
CA GLN A 141 -35.07 -20.09 -30.55
C GLN A 141 -35.00 -18.56 -30.73
N CYS A 142 -33.87 -17.95 -30.38
CA CYS A 142 -33.72 -16.49 -30.39
C CYS A 142 -33.41 -15.96 -31.80
N ASN A 143 -34.43 -15.35 -32.40
CA ASN A 143 -34.35 -14.71 -33.72
C ASN A 143 -33.95 -13.23 -33.63
N GLN A 144 -33.94 -12.67 -32.41
CA GLN A 144 -33.56 -11.29 -32.13
C GLN A 144 -32.04 -11.13 -32.29
N LYS A 145 -31.62 -9.95 -32.77
CA LYS A 145 -30.22 -9.53 -32.65
C LYS A 145 -29.87 -9.36 -31.18
N GLU A 146 -28.60 -9.51 -30.86
CA GLU A 146 -28.09 -9.35 -29.50
C GLU A 146 -28.53 -7.99 -28.94
N GLN A 147 -29.28 -8.01 -27.83
CA GLN A 147 -29.84 -6.79 -27.26
C GLN A 147 -28.73 -6.05 -26.51
N SER A 148 -28.53 -4.78 -26.84
CA SER A 148 -27.33 -4.03 -26.47
C SER A 148 -27.39 -3.37 -25.09
N SER A 149 -28.50 -3.45 -24.36
CA SER A 149 -28.67 -2.69 -23.12
C SER A 149 -29.34 -3.48 -22.00
N PHE A 150 -28.56 -3.73 -20.95
CA PHE A 150 -29.08 -4.17 -19.66
C PHE A 150 -29.73 -3.00 -18.91
N ILE A 151 -30.79 -3.29 -18.15
CA ILE A 151 -31.37 -2.33 -17.20
C ILE A 151 -30.73 -2.57 -15.83
N PHE A 152 -29.92 -1.62 -15.38
CA PHE A 152 -29.25 -1.68 -14.08
C PHE A 152 -30.07 -1.00 -12.99
N LYS A 153 -29.82 -1.41 -11.74
CA LYS A 153 -30.37 -0.72 -10.56
C LYS A 153 -29.91 0.74 -10.51
N LYS A 154 -30.66 1.53 -9.75
CA LYS A 154 -30.41 2.96 -9.56
C LYS A 154 -29.00 3.22 -9.01
N ASN A 155 -28.40 4.32 -9.47
CA ASN A 155 -27.03 4.75 -9.13
C ASN A 155 -25.95 3.72 -9.46
N TYR A 156 -26.16 2.90 -10.50
CA TYR A 156 -25.15 1.95 -10.96
C TYR A 156 -23.87 2.65 -11.41
N LYS A 157 -22.75 2.16 -10.88
CA LYS A 157 -21.39 2.60 -11.14
C LYS A 157 -20.68 1.47 -11.90
N PRO A 158 -20.25 1.69 -13.15
CA PRO A 158 -19.43 0.71 -13.85
C PRO A 158 -18.07 0.56 -13.17
N GLN A 159 -17.37 -0.56 -13.41
CA GLN A 159 -16.04 -0.81 -12.84
C GLN A 159 -15.03 0.34 -13.09
N SER A 160 -15.16 1.05 -14.22
CA SER A 160 -14.32 2.20 -14.57
C SER A 160 -14.49 3.39 -13.61
N TYR A 161 -15.63 3.51 -12.93
CA TYR A 161 -15.86 4.55 -11.93
C TYR A 161 -14.87 4.47 -10.75
N PHE A 162 -14.34 3.28 -10.47
CA PHE A 162 -13.43 3.02 -9.36
C PHE A 162 -11.96 2.96 -9.77
N LYS A 163 -11.67 3.10 -11.07
CA LYS A 163 -10.31 3.13 -11.61
C LYS A 163 -9.92 4.60 -11.81
N SER A 164 -9.57 5.28 -10.72
CA SER A 164 -9.01 6.64 -10.70
C SER A 164 -7.50 6.60 -10.52
#